data_AF-A0A455U027-F1
#
_entry.id   AF-A0A455U027-F1
#
_cell.length_a   1.000
_cell.length_b   1.000
_cell.length_c   1.000
_cell.angle_alpha   90.00
_cell.angle_beta   90.00
_cell.angle_gamma   90.00
#
_symmetry.space_group_name_H-M   'P 1'
#
loop_
_entity.id
_entity.type
_entity.pdbx_description
1 polymer ?
#
loop_
_entity_poly.entity_id
_entity_poly.type
_entity_poly.pdbx_seq_one_letter_code
_entity_poly.pdbx_strand_id
1 'polypeptide(L)'
;MIAGWAIHYTWLMLTGSLMGADAQTISDGFDALLAAPGLMTLYHTLFIAASALIVGMGIHKGIESGLRIMMPALFIILLVVLAYGAINGDMGAAANFLFTFNIADLSLEGLATGHGAVVLYPELRHGGHYGLRRLYAQQRVADPHRLCGRHRRYRRGDGGGPGYFALVFGAGLETGQGPGLMFVTLPLAFAEMPFGALVGGVFFILVLGAAISSSISLIEPVAAFLVERFDMTRPQAVIIMVIAAWAMGLLTVVSFNVWAEGTIFHSLFGRSAFDFIELLTNIFMPVGGLLIALFAGWALTQSEVMKELGASVSWFKCWRFLVRFVAPAAVAFVFLRTIPQVDGYLIPTLGALLIVGAFAASQRWLKNHDKQLNNSAQAAD
;
A
#
# COMPACT_ATOMS: atom_id res chain seq x y z
N MET A 1 1.49 13.41 4.40
CA MET A 1 1.07 14.38 3.37
C MET A 1 -0.32 14.08 2.81
N ILE A 2 -0.55 13.01 2.02
CA ILE A 2 -1.84 12.76 1.33
C ILE A 2 -3.05 12.78 2.29
N ALA A 3 -2.94 12.16 3.45
CA ALA A 3 -4.01 12.21 4.46
C ALA A 3 -4.28 13.63 5.00
N GLY A 4 -3.30 14.53 4.95
CA GLY A 4 -3.49 15.95 5.24
C GLY A 4 -4.38 16.63 4.20
N TRP A 5 -4.24 16.29 2.90
CA TRP A 5 -5.16 16.77 1.86
C TRP A 5 -6.59 16.35 2.15
N ALA A 6 -6.80 15.12 2.64
CA ALA A 6 -8.13 14.66 3.03
C ALA A 6 -8.74 15.50 4.18
N ILE A 7 -7.94 16.07 5.09
CA ILE A 7 -8.44 17.02 6.11
C ILE A 7 -8.95 18.30 5.44
N HIS A 8 -8.18 18.85 4.50
CA HIS A 8 -8.58 20.05 3.76
C HIS A 8 -9.87 19.82 2.96
N TYR A 9 -9.95 18.73 2.21
CA TYR A 9 -11.13 18.38 1.42
C TYR A 9 -12.35 18.01 2.26
N THR A 10 -12.16 17.44 3.46
CA THR A 10 -13.26 17.27 4.41
C THR A 10 -13.94 18.61 4.71
N TRP A 11 -13.15 19.65 4.98
CA TRP A 11 -13.67 20.98 5.25
C TRP A 11 -14.35 21.61 4.03
N LEU A 12 -13.71 21.53 2.85
CA LEU A 12 -14.28 22.07 1.61
C LEU A 12 -15.62 21.42 1.25
N MET A 13 -15.74 20.10 1.41
CA MET A 13 -16.98 19.38 1.14
C MET A 13 -18.07 19.73 2.16
N LEU A 14 -17.76 19.75 3.46
CA LEU A 14 -18.76 20.04 4.49
C LEU A 14 -19.28 21.47 4.46
N THR A 15 -18.45 22.43 4.06
CA THR A 15 -18.88 23.83 3.88
C THR A 15 -19.68 24.04 2.59
N GLY A 16 -19.72 23.04 1.71
CA GLY A 16 -20.38 23.13 0.41
C GLY A 16 -19.65 24.03 -0.59
N SER A 17 -18.40 24.41 -0.31
CA SER A 17 -17.59 25.30 -1.18
C SER A 17 -17.34 24.75 -2.58
N LEU A 18 -17.41 23.42 -2.75
CA LEU A 18 -17.23 22.73 -4.03
C LEU A 18 -18.55 22.41 -4.74
N MET A 19 -19.70 22.75 -4.16
CA MET A 19 -21.01 22.42 -4.75
C MET A 19 -21.27 23.25 -6.00
N GLY A 20 -21.52 22.58 -7.12
CA GLY A 20 -21.71 23.23 -8.43
C GLY A 20 -20.42 23.79 -9.04
N ALA A 21 -19.24 23.49 -8.48
CA ALA A 21 -17.97 23.81 -9.11
C ALA A 21 -17.74 22.92 -10.32
N ASP A 22 -17.17 23.48 -11.39
CA ASP A 22 -16.78 22.72 -12.57
C ASP A 22 -15.43 22.00 -12.37
N ALA A 23 -15.08 21.12 -13.30
CA ALA A 23 -13.84 20.33 -13.24
C ALA A 23 -12.59 21.22 -13.17
N GLN A 24 -12.59 22.35 -13.90
CA GLN A 24 -11.45 23.27 -13.93
C GLN A 24 -11.26 23.96 -12.58
N THR A 25 -12.33 24.47 -11.96
CA THR A 25 -12.27 25.14 -10.66
C THR A 25 -11.76 24.18 -9.57
N ILE A 26 -12.18 22.91 -9.61
CA ILE A 26 -11.72 21.90 -8.64
C ILE A 26 -10.24 21.55 -8.88
N SER A 27 -9.81 21.44 -10.16
CA SER A 27 -8.41 21.20 -10.51
C SER A 27 -7.52 22.37 -10.08
N ASP A 28 -7.90 23.60 -10.42
CA ASP A 28 -7.18 24.82 -10.04
C ASP A 28 -7.09 24.97 -8.51
N GLY A 29 -8.16 24.61 -7.80
CA GLY A 29 -8.18 24.57 -6.35
C GLY A 29 -7.20 23.55 -5.75
N PHE A 30 -7.06 22.39 -6.39
CA PHE A 30 -6.07 21.38 -6.01
C PHE A 30 -4.64 21.86 -6.27
N ASP A 31 -4.38 22.44 -7.44
CA ASP A 31 -3.07 22.99 -7.79
C ASP A 31 -2.69 24.16 -6.88
N ALA A 32 -3.65 25.01 -6.50
CA ALA A 32 -3.45 26.08 -5.53
C ALA A 32 -3.12 25.54 -4.12
N LEU A 33 -3.74 24.42 -3.71
CA LEU A 33 -3.36 23.71 -2.50
C LEU A 33 -1.93 23.19 -2.60
N LEU A 34 -1.56 22.56 -3.72
CA LEU A 34 -0.22 22.02 -3.95
C LEU A 34 0.86 23.10 -3.98
N ALA A 35 0.51 24.32 -4.42
CA ALA A 35 1.37 25.51 -4.48
C ALA A 35 1.37 26.36 -3.18
N ALA A 36 0.61 25.97 -2.15
CA ALA A 36 0.56 26.65 -0.85
C ALA A 36 1.39 25.91 0.23
N PRO A 37 2.68 26.23 0.44
CA PRO A 37 3.56 25.47 1.34
C PRO A 37 3.12 25.54 2.81
N GLY A 38 2.63 26.71 3.26
CA GLY A 38 2.18 26.88 4.63
C GLY A 38 0.93 26.05 4.96
N LEU A 39 -0.01 26.00 4.02
CA LEU A 39 -1.28 25.30 4.19
C LEU A 39 -1.07 23.78 4.09
N MET A 40 -0.26 23.29 3.14
CA MET A 40 0.13 21.87 3.10
C MET A 40 0.88 21.43 4.37
N THR A 41 1.81 22.26 4.85
CA THR A 41 2.58 21.97 6.07
C THR A 41 1.68 21.89 7.30
N LEU A 42 0.70 22.79 7.40
CA LEU A 42 -0.29 22.79 8.47
C LEU A 42 -1.09 21.47 8.49
N TYR A 43 -1.70 21.08 7.37
CA TYR A 43 -2.51 19.87 7.31
C TYR A 43 -1.69 18.58 7.47
N HIS A 44 -0.46 18.55 6.94
CA HIS A 44 0.47 17.44 7.19
C HIS A 44 0.80 17.31 8.67
N THR A 45 1.16 18.42 9.32
CA THR A 45 1.48 18.45 10.75
C THR A 45 0.28 18.07 11.60
N LEU A 46 -0.91 18.57 11.27
CA LEU A 46 -2.15 18.24 11.97
C LEU A 46 -2.45 16.73 11.91
N PHE A 47 -2.31 16.12 10.73
CA PHE A 47 -2.54 14.68 10.57
C PHE A 47 -1.51 13.84 11.35
N ILE A 48 -0.23 14.20 11.28
CA ILE A 48 0.83 13.48 12.00
C ILE A 48 0.65 13.63 13.51
N ALA A 49 0.33 14.83 14.00
CA ALA A 49 0.05 15.07 15.41
C ALA A 49 -1.15 14.24 15.90
N ALA A 50 -2.25 14.23 15.13
CA ALA A 50 -3.41 13.40 15.46
C ALA A 50 -3.06 11.90 15.48
N SER A 51 -2.31 11.42 14.50
CA SER A 51 -1.84 10.02 14.46
C SER A 51 -0.93 9.69 15.64
N ALA A 52 0.00 10.58 15.99
CA ALA A 52 0.94 10.41 17.09
C ALA A 52 0.22 10.35 18.44
N LEU A 53 -0.77 11.22 18.68
CA LEU A 53 -1.60 11.22 19.88
C LEU A 53 -2.33 9.88 20.04
N ILE A 54 -2.93 9.39 18.95
CA ILE A 54 -3.69 8.14 18.92
C ILE A 54 -2.78 6.93 19.22
N VAL A 55 -1.60 6.88 18.59
CA VAL A 55 -0.62 5.79 18.81
C VAL A 55 0.01 5.87 20.20
N GLY A 56 0.36 7.07 20.66
CA GLY A 56 1.01 7.34 21.94
C GLY A 56 0.12 7.01 23.13
N MET A 57 -1.19 7.27 23.03
CA MET A 57 -2.16 6.87 24.06
C MET A 57 -2.50 5.37 24.03
N GLY A 58 -2.01 4.61 23.05
CA GLY A 58 -2.23 3.17 22.95
C GLY A 58 -3.70 2.78 22.77
N ILE A 59 -4.52 3.65 22.15
CA ILE A 59 -5.98 3.47 21.98
C ILE A 59 -6.30 2.43 20.88
N HIS A 60 -5.41 1.46 20.67
CA HIS A 60 -5.50 0.43 19.64
C HIS A 60 -6.87 -0.27 19.59
N LYS A 61 -7.43 -0.61 20.77
CA LYS A 61 -8.75 -1.25 20.88
C LYS A 61 -9.91 -0.32 20.51
N GLY A 62 -9.83 0.96 20.84
CA GLY A 62 -10.86 1.94 20.52
C GLY A 62 -10.93 2.23 19.03
N ILE A 63 -9.76 2.35 18.39
CA ILE A 63 -9.64 2.62 16.96
C ILE A 63 -10.09 1.39 16.15
N GLU A 64 -9.67 0.17 16.55
CA GLU A 64 -10.09 -1.06 15.88
C GLU A 64 -11.62 -1.23 15.90
N SER A 65 -12.27 -0.79 16.98
CA SER A 65 -13.74 -0.76 17.08
C SER A 65 -14.36 0.28 16.14
N GLY A 66 -13.81 1.50 16.11
CA GLY A 66 -14.27 2.55 15.18
C GLY A 66 -14.14 2.12 13.71
N LEU A 67 -13.01 1.51 13.34
CA LEU A 67 -12.76 1.02 11.99
C LEU A 67 -13.73 -0.09 11.54
N ARG A 68 -14.26 -0.87 12.49
CA ARG A 68 -15.30 -1.86 12.19
C ARG A 68 -16.58 -1.22 11.67
N ILE A 69 -16.86 0.04 12.03
CA ILE A 69 -18.00 0.82 11.53
C ILE A 69 -17.59 1.61 10.28
N MET A 70 -16.40 2.22 10.29
CA MET A 70 -15.94 3.08 9.20
C MET A 70 -15.73 2.32 7.88
N MET A 71 -15.20 1.09 7.91
CA MET A 71 -14.95 0.32 6.68
C MET A 71 -16.24 -0.09 5.96
N PRO A 72 -17.27 -0.64 6.63
CA PRO A 72 -18.58 -0.84 6.01
C PRO A 72 -19.23 0.47 5.55
N ALA A 73 -19.10 1.56 6.32
CA ALA A 73 -19.65 2.86 5.93
C ALA A 73 -19.01 3.38 4.63
N LEU A 74 -17.68 3.24 4.49
CA LEU A 74 -16.96 3.63 3.28
C LEU A 74 -17.46 2.81 2.08
N PHE A 75 -17.64 1.50 2.28
CA PHE A 75 -18.20 0.63 1.26
C PHE A 75 -19.63 1.02 0.85
N ILE A 76 -20.48 1.37 1.82
CA ILE A 76 -21.85 1.83 1.55
C ILE A 76 -21.83 3.13 0.75
N ILE A 77 -20.99 4.11 1.11
CA ILE A 77 -20.88 5.36 0.35
C ILE A 77 -20.40 5.09 -1.08
N LEU A 78 -19.42 4.21 -1.28
CA LEU A 78 -18.98 3.83 -2.62
C LEU A 78 -20.11 3.16 -3.44
N LEU A 79 -20.99 2.39 -2.80
CA LEU A 79 -22.17 1.83 -3.46
C LEU A 79 -23.21 2.90 -3.81
N VAL A 80 -23.43 3.89 -2.94
CA VAL A 80 -24.33 5.03 -3.23
C VAL A 80 -23.79 5.82 -4.42
N VAL A 81 -22.49 6.09 -4.42
CA VAL A 81 -21.78 6.79 -5.49
C VAL A 81 -21.86 6.03 -6.81
N LEU A 82 -21.61 4.71 -6.79
CA LEU A 82 -21.79 3.83 -7.94
C LEU A 82 -23.24 3.83 -8.46
N ALA A 83 -24.22 3.70 -7.56
CA ALA A 83 -25.63 3.68 -7.94
C ALA A 83 -26.04 5.01 -8.57
N TYR A 84 -25.56 6.14 -8.04
CA TYR A 84 -25.80 7.46 -8.62
C TYR A 84 -25.16 7.59 -10.01
N GLY A 85 -23.89 7.19 -10.16
CA GLY A 85 -23.19 7.21 -11.44
C GLY A 85 -23.81 6.30 -12.49
N ALA A 86 -24.37 5.15 -12.09
CA ALA A 86 -25.07 4.25 -13.01
C ALA A 86 -26.41 4.82 -13.53
N ILE A 87 -27.05 5.70 -12.76
CA ILE A 87 -28.34 6.32 -13.12
C ILE A 87 -28.14 7.61 -13.92
N ASN A 88 -27.18 8.45 -13.51
CA ASN A 88 -27.00 9.80 -14.05
C ASN A 88 -25.81 9.94 -14.99
N GLY A 89 -24.86 9.00 -14.97
CA GLY A 89 -23.67 9.00 -15.82
C GLY A 89 -23.76 8.06 -17.01
N ASP A 90 -22.70 8.04 -17.81
CA ASP A 90 -22.57 7.13 -18.95
C ASP A 90 -21.94 5.79 -18.53
N MET A 91 -22.81 4.87 -18.09
CA MET A 91 -22.40 3.52 -17.72
C MET A 91 -21.83 2.74 -18.91
N GLY A 92 -22.22 3.06 -20.14
CA GLY A 92 -21.73 2.42 -21.36
C GLY A 92 -20.29 2.80 -21.64
N ALA A 93 -19.95 4.09 -21.58
CA ALA A 93 -18.58 4.59 -21.69
C ALA A 93 -17.70 4.06 -20.55
N ALA A 94 -18.20 4.07 -19.31
CA ALA A 94 -17.48 3.54 -18.16
C ALA A 94 -17.20 2.02 -18.27
N ALA A 95 -18.19 1.23 -18.70
CA ALA A 95 -18.03 -0.20 -18.91
C ALA A 95 -17.09 -0.50 -20.08
N ASN A 96 -17.20 0.25 -21.17
CA ASN A 96 -16.27 0.14 -22.28
C ASN A 96 -14.85 0.49 -21.82
N PHE A 97 -14.63 1.56 -21.08
CA PHE A 97 -13.29 1.85 -20.56
C PHE A 97 -12.78 0.71 -19.65
N LEU A 98 -13.59 0.24 -18.70
CA LEU A 98 -13.15 -0.76 -17.71
C LEU A 98 -12.96 -2.17 -18.28
N PHE A 99 -13.79 -2.55 -19.26
CA PHE A 99 -13.84 -3.92 -19.79
C PHE A 99 -13.30 -4.04 -21.22
N THR A 100 -12.99 -2.93 -21.91
CA THR A 100 -12.29 -3.00 -23.20
C THR A 100 -10.85 -3.42 -22.94
N PHE A 101 -10.57 -4.67 -23.24
CA PHE A 101 -9.22 -5.22 -23.16
C PHE A 101 -8.40 -4.73 -24.36
N ASN A 102 -7.52 -3.77 -24.11
CA ASN A 102 -6.58 -3.29 -25.11
C ASN A 102 -5.21 -3.96 -24.92
N ILE A 103 -4.78 -4.75 -25.91
CA ILE A 103 -3.47 -5.41 -25.91
C ILE A 103 -2.32 -4.39 -26.03
N ALA A 104 -2.59 -3.19 -26.56
CA ALA A 104 -1.61 -2.10 -26.58
C ALA A 104 -1.38 -1.48 -25.19
N ASP A 105 -2.41 -1.49 -24.32
CA ASP A 105 -2.33 -0.99 -22.93
C ASP A 105 -1.83 -2.04 -21.94
N LEU A 106 -1.65 -3.29 -22.38
CA LEU A 106 -0.66 -4.24 -21.83
C LEU A 106 0.77 -3.74 -22.09
N SER A 107 0.95 -2.43 -22.03
CA SER A 107 2.22 -1.77 -22.09
C SER A 107 3.01 -2.23 -20.89
N LEU A 108 4.30 -2.34 -21.18
CA LEU A 108 5.36 -2.59 -20.27
C LEU A 108 5.12 -1.80 -18.93
N GLU A 109 4.88 -0.50 -18.97
CA GLU A 109 4.67 0.32 -17.77
C GLU A 109 3.41 -0.03 -16.97
N GLY A 110 2.28 -0.36 -17.62
CA GLY A 110 1.03 -0.70 -16.93
C GLY A 110 1.13 -1.92 -16.02
N LEU A 111 1.93 -2.93 -16.42
CA LEU A 111 2.21 -4.10 -15.59
C LEU A 111 3.07 -3.73 -14.37
N ALA A 112 4.06 -2.83 -14.49
CA ALA A 112 4.91 -2.44 -13.37
C ALA A 112 4.13 -1.63 -12.31
N THR A 113 3.35 -0.66 -12.76
CA THR A 113 2.56 0.23 -11.89
C THR A 113 1.48 -0.55 -11.13
N GLY A 114 0.85 -1.56 -11.77
CA GLY A 114 -0.14 -2.41 -11.11
C GLY A 114 0.41 -3.30 -9.98
N HIS A 115 1.69 -3.70 -10.04
CA HIS A 115 2.28 -4.60 -9.04
C HIS A 115 2.68 -3.91 -7.73
N GLY A 116 3.13 -2.65 -7.77
CA GLY A 116 3.44 -1.88 -6.55
C GLY A 116 2.24 -1.86 -5.59
N ALA A 117 1.04 -1.67 -6.14
CA ALA A 117 -0.22 -1.75 -5.41
C ALA A 117 -0.48 -3.15 -4.83
N VAL A 118 -0.28 -4.23 -5.60
CA VAL A 118 -0.54 -5.62 -5.18
C VAL A 118 0.42 -6.10 -4.07
N VAL A 119 1.66 -5.62 -4.01
CA VAL A 119 2.62 -5.93 -2.93
C VAL A 119 2.32 -5.09 -1.67
N LEU A 120 1.90 -3.83 -1.84
CA LEU A 120 1.51 -2.93 -0.74
C LEU A 120 0.32 -3.45 0.08
N TYR A 121 -0.76 -3.91 -0.57
CA TYR A 121 -2.02 -4.21 0.13
C TYR A 121 -1.95 -5.38 1.14
N PRO A 122 -1.24 -6.49 0.87
CA PRO A 122 -1.15 -7.61 1.81
C PRO A 122 -0.07 -7.42 2.88
N GLU A 123 1.11 -6.92 2.54
CA GLU A 123 2.28 -6.90 3.45
C GLU A 123 2.09 -5.92 4.62
N LEU A 124 1.60 -4.71 4.35
CA LEU A 124 1.36 -3.69 5.37
C LEU A 124 0.15 -4.02 6.27
N ARG A 125 -0.89 -4.64 5.70
CA ARG A 125 -2.11 -4.98 6.45
C ARG A 125 -1.95 -6.23 7.30
N HIS A 126 -1.09 -7.18 6.91
CA HIS A 126 -0.93 -8.45 7.62
C HIS A 126 0.29 -8.49 8.54
N GLY A 127 1.40 -7.82 8.19
CA GLY A 127 2.63 -7.82 9.00
C GLY A 127 2.45 -7.16 10.38
N GLY A 128 1.89 -5.94 10.41
CA GLY A 128 1.71 -5.18 11.66
C GLY A 128 0.58 -5.70 12.56
N HIS A 129 -0.58 -6.07 11.98
CA HIS A 129 -1.74 -6.48 12.79
C HIS A 129 -1.70 -7.94 13.27
N TYR A 130 -1.03 -8.85 12.56
CA TYR A 130 -1.02 -10.29 12.92
C TYR A 130 0.28 -10.77 13.54
N GLY A 131 1.43 -10.14 13.25
CA GLY A 131 2.73 -10.51 13.83
C GLY A 131 2.74 -10.35 15.35
N LEU A 132 2.40 -9.16 15.85
CA LEU A 132 2.34 -8.90 17.29
C LEU A 132 1.17 -9.62 17.97
N ARG A 133 0.00 -9.73 17.33
CA ARG A 133 -1.17 -10.39 17.96
C ARG A 133 -0.97 -11.89 18.16
N ARG A 134 -0.05 -12.55 17.43
CA ARG A 134 0.38 -13.93 17.70
C ARG A 134 1.52 -14.02 18.70
N LEU A 135 2.46 -13.08 18.69
CA LEU A 135 3.54 -13.01 19.69
C LEU A 135 3.00 -12.70 21.10
N TYR A 136 1.97 -11.86 21.22
CA TYR A 136 1.28 -11.56 22.48
C TYR A 136 0.06 -12.44 22.78
N ALA A 137 -0.40 -13.28 21.85
CA ALA A 137 -1.38 -14.33 22.12
C ALA A 137 -0.68 -15.68 22.34
N GLN A 138 0.35 -15.70 23.18
CA GLN A 138 0.66 -16.95 23.87
C GLN A 138 -0.55 -17.32 24.75
N GLN A 139 -1.01 -18.56 24.62
CA GLN A 139 -1.98 -19.27 25.48
C GLN A 139 -3.46 -19.41 25.06
N ARG A 140 -3.87 -19.36 23.79
CA ARG A 140 -5.13 -20.05 23.42
C ARG A 140 -4.99 -20.99 22.22
N VAL A 141 -5.07 -22.27 22.59
CA VAL A 141 -5.11 -23.51 21.81
C VAL A 141 -5.80 -23.35 20.46
N ALA A 142 -5.16 -23.92 19.44
CA ALA A 142 -5.59 -23.99 18.06
C ALA A 142 -6.98 -24.62 17.92
N ASP A 143 -7.87 -23.91 17.24
CA ASP A 143 -9.10 -24.48 16.70
C ASP A 143 -9.03 -24.42 15.15
N PRO A 144 -8.85 -25.57 14.46
CA PRO A 144 -8.64 -25.64 13.01
C PRO A 144 -9.84 -25.15 12.18
N HIS A 145 -11.03 -25.02 12.77
CA HIS A 145 -12.25 -24.67 12.03
C HIS A 145 -12.40 -23.18 11.69
N ARG A 146 -11.54 -22.29 12.21
CA ARG A 146 -11.62 -20.84 11.93
C ARG A 146 -10.86 -20.39 10.67
N LEU A 147 -10.07 -21.25 10.05
CA LEU A 147 -9.38 -20.96 8.78
C LEU A 147 -10.33 -21.05 7.56
N CYS A 148 -11.39 -21.87 7.63
CA CYS A 148 -12.43 -21.90 6.58
C CYS A 148 -13.27 -20.62 6.51
N GLY A 149 -13.28 -19.79 7.57
CA GLY A 149 -13.88 -18.45 7.54
C GLY A 149 -13.04 -17.40 6.79
N ARG A 150 -11.78 -17.71 6.45
CA ARG A 150 -10.83 -16.75 5.87
C ARG A 150 -10.97 -16.58 4.35
N HIS A 151 -11.58 -17.55 3.67
CA HIS A 151 -11.89 -17.45 2.23
C HIS A 151 -13.14 -16.57 1.95
N ARG A 152 -14.03 -16.40 2.92
CA ARG A 152 -15.20 -15.50 2.80
C ARG A 152 -14.85 -14.01 2.87
N ARG A 153 -13.64 -13.64 3.29
CA ARG A 153 -13.19 -12.24 3.37
C ARG A 153 -12.48 -11.74 2.10
N TYR A 154 -11.93 -12.63 1.28
CA TYR A 154 -11.50 -12.28 -0.08
C TYR A 154 -12.68 -12.11 -1.03
N ARG A 155 -13.75 -12.90 -0.86
CA ARG A 155 -14.96 -12.83 -1.71
C ARG A 155 -15.85 -11.59 -1.47
N ARG A 156 -15.59 -10.78 -0.45
CA ARG A 156 -16.32 -9.53 -0.17
C ARG A 156 -15.55 -8.26 -0.55
N GLY A 157 -14.38 -8.40 -1.18
CA GLY A 157 -13.55 -7.27 -1.61
C GLY A 157 -13.63 -6.96 -3.12
N ASP A 158 -14.14 -7.90 -3.92
CA ASP A 158 -14.05 -7.83 -5.39
C ASP A 158 -15.31 -7.24 -6.05
N GLY A 159 -15.80 -6.14 -5.49
CA GLY A 159 -16.95 -5.40 -6.03
C GLY A 159 -16.85 -3.88 -5.90
N GLY A 160 -15.76 -3.38 -5.31
CA GLY A 160 -15.55 -1.93 -5.11
C GLY A 160 -14.85 -1.23 -6.28
N GLY A 161 -14.33 -1.97 -7.25
CA GLY A 161 -13.59 -1.44 -8.39
C GLY A 161 -14.42 -0.56 -9.35
N PRO A 162 -15.61 -0.97 -9.81
CA PRO A 162 -16.28 -0.26 -10.91
C PRO A 162 -16.96 1.06 -10.50
N GLY A 163 -17.20 1.30 -9.21
CA GLY A 163 -17.98 2.45 -8.73
C GLY A 163 -17.29 3.81 -8.86
N TYR A 164 -16.02 3.87 -8.48
CA TYR A 164 -15.25 5.10 -8.60
C TYR A 164 -14.98 5.43 -10.07
N PHE A 165 -14.50 4.45 -10.84
CA PHE A 165 -14.21 4.63 -12.26
C PHE A 165 -15.44 5.03 -13.08
N ALA A 166 -16.63 4.48 -12.79
CA ALA A 166 -17.84 4.89 -13.50
C ALA A 166 -18.18 6.38 -13.39
N LEU A 167 -17.80 7.05 -12.29
CA LEU A 167 -17.96 8.49 -12.13
C LEU A 167 -16.81 9.31 -12.72
N VAL A 168 -15.56 8.81 -12.66
CA VAL A 168 -14.43 9.44 -13.35
C VAL A 168 -14.70 9.53 -14.87
N PHE A 169 -15.31 8.50 -15.45
CA PHE A 169 -15.63 8.45 -16.87
C PHE A 169 -16.96 9.12 -17.25
N GLY A 170 -17.96 9.08 -16.37
CA GLY A 170 -19.23 9.81 -16.58
C GLY A 170 -19.07 11.33 -16.66
N ALA A 171 -18.05 11.88 -15.98
CA ALA A 171 -17.73 13.31 -15.98
C ALA A 171 -16.65 13.71 -17.02
N GLY A 172 -16.19 12.77 -17.87
CA GLY A 172 -15.21 13.07 -18.93
C GLY A 172 -13.79 13.44 -18.46
N LEU A 173 -13.35 12.95 -17.29
CA LEU A 173 -12.07 13.33 -16.69
C LEU A 173 -10.91 12.46 -17.16
N GLU A 174 -9.73 13.06 -17.35
CA GLU A 174 -8.48 12.35 -17.69
C GLU A 174 -8.02 11.42 -16.56
N THR A 175 -7.99 10.11 -16.84
CA THR A 175 -7.33 9.13 -15.98
C THR A 175 -5.83 9.15 -16.20
N GLY A 176 -5.12 9.98 -15.43
CA GLY A 176 -3.66 10.06 -15.48
C GLY A 176 -2.99 10.88 -14.38
N GLN A 177 -3.76 11.52 -13.48
CA GLN A 177 -3.26 12.53 -12.54
C GLN A 177 -2.59 11.99 -11.26
N GLY A 178 -2.11 10.74 -11.27
CA GLY A 178 -1.37 10.16 -10.14
C GLY A 178 -2.11 10.28 -8.79
N PRO A 179 -1.42 10.68 -7.69
CA PRO A 179 -2.02 10.79 -6.35
C PRO A 179 -3.15 11.83 -6.23
N GLY A 180 -3.23 12.80 -7.14
CA GLY A 180 -4.23 13.87 -7.13
C GLY A 180 -5.62 13.44 -7.58
N LEU A 181 -5.74 12.29 -8.25
CA LEU A 181 -6.98 11.83 -8.88
C LEU A 181 -8.15 11.80 -7.89
N MET A 182 -7.95 11.29 -6.66
CA MET A 182 -8.99 11.25 -5.62
C MET A 182 -9.47 12.64 -5.20
N PHE A 183 -8.63 13.67 -5.28
CA PHE A 183 -8.89 15.01 -4.79
C PHE A 183 -9.47 15.95 -5.86
N VAL A 184 -9.51 15.50 -7.11
CA VAL A 184 -10.18 16.23 -8.20
C VAL A 184 -11.46 15.50 -8.63
N THR A 185 -11.33 14.21 -8.96
CA THR A 185 -12.43 13.45 -9.56
C THR A 185 -13.58 13.15 -8.59
N LEU A 186 -13.29 12.81 -7.32
CA LEU A 186 -14.35 12.52 -6.35
C LEU A 186 -15.11 13.76 -5.89
N PRO A 187 -14.46 14.89 -5.57
CA PRO A 187 -15.19 16.11 -5.28
C PRO A 187 -16.10 16.56 -6.41
N LEU A 188 -15.68 16.43 -7.67
CA LEU A 188 -16.54 16.71 -8.83
C LEU A 188 -17.77 15.80 -8.84
N ALA A 189 -17.56 14.50 -8.69
CA ALA A 189 -18.64 13.53 -8.60
C ALA A 189 -19.64 13.86 -7.48
N PHE A 190 -19.16 14.29 -6.32
CA PHE A 190 -20.02 14.69 -5.23
C PHE A 190 -20.71 16.04 -5.48
N ALA A 191 -20.06 16.99 -6.15
CA ALA A 191 -20.62 18.32 -6.43
C ALA A 191 -21.92 18.25 -7.26
N GLU A 192 -22.05 17.25 -8.13
CA GLU A 192 -23.23 17.02 -8.94
C GLU A 192 -24.36 16.27 -8.18
N MET A 193 -24.03 15.60 -7.07
CA MET A 193 -25.00 14.79 -6.32
C MET A 193 -25.88 15.65 -5.41
N PRO A 194 -27.19 15.32 -5.27
CA PRO A 194 -28.02 15.88 -4.22
C PRO A 194 -27.43 15.49 -2.85
N PHE A 195 -27.31 16.46 -1.94
CA PHE A 195 -26.60 16.31 -0.66
C PHE A 195 -25.12 15.92 -0.77
N GLY A 196 -24.49 16.19 -1.92
CA GLY A 196 -23.09 15.91 -2.22
C GLY A 196 -22.09 16.42 -1.20
N ALA A 197 -22.31 17.63 -0.66
CA ALA A 197 -21.50 18.23 0.41
C ALA A 197 -21.37 17.31 1.64
N LEU A 198 -22.51 16.78 2.10
CA LEU A 198 -22.55 15.88 3.25
C LEU A 198 -21.93 14.52 2.92
N VAL A 199 -22.30 13.93 1.77
CA VAL A 199 -21.81 12.62 1.35
C VAL A 199 -20.28 12.64 1.16
N GLY A 200 -19.76 13.64 0.46
CA GLY A 200 -18.33 13.83 0.25
C GLY A 200 -17.58 14.19 1.53
N GLY A 201 -18.16 15.03 2.40
CA GLY A 201 -17.58 15.33 3.70
C GLY A 201 -17.42 14.08 4.56
N VAL A 202 -18.47 13.25 4.65
CA VAL A 202 -18.41 11.96 5.36
C VAL A 202 -17.41 11.02 4.67
N PHE A 203 -17.36 10.99 3.34
CA PHE A 203 -16.39 10.18 2.60
C PHE A 203 -14.94 10.50 3.01
N PHE A 204 -14.54 11.78 2.99
CA PHE A 204 -13.18 12.16 3.37
C PHE A 204 -12.90 11.91 4.87
N ILE A 205 -13.89 12.04 5.77
CA ILE A 205 -13.75 11.63 7.18
C ILE A 205 -13.45 10.13 7.28
N LEU A 206 -14.12 9.30 6.48
CA LEU A 206 -13.89 7.85 6.47
C LEU A 206 -12.50 7.51 5.92
N VAL A 207 -12.05 8.23 4.89
CA VAL A 207 -10.67 8.13 4.36
C VAL A 207 -9.64 8.51 5.43
N LEU A 208 -9.88 9.57 6.21
CA LEU A 208 -9.00 9.96 7.32
C LEU A 208 -8.87 8.87 8.38
N GLY A 209 -9.98 8.23 8.77
CA GLY A 209 -9.93 7.09 9.69
C GLY A 209 -9.17 5.90 9.12
N ALA A 210 -9.37 5.58 7.84
CA ALA A 210 -8.61 4.54 7.16
C ALA A 210 -7.09 4.88 7.11
N ALA A 211 -6.74 6.15 6.89
CA ALA A 211 -5.36 6.62 6.92
C ALA A 211 -4.73 6.50 8.32
N ILE A 212 -5.45 6.88 9.38
CA ILE A 212 -5.02 6.68 10.77
C ILE A 212 -4.79 5.20 11.08
N SER A 213 -5.68 4.32 10.61
CA SER A 213 -5.50 2.87 10.83
C SER A 213 -4.21 2.35 10.21
N SER A 214 -3.89 2.83 9.01
CA SER A 214 -2.71 2.41 8.26
C SER A 214 -1.43 2.98 8.87
N SER A 215 -1.47 4.22 9.39
CA SER A 215 -0.32 4.82 10.07
C SER A 215 0.06 4.06 11.34
N ILE A 216 -0.92 3.56 12.10
CA ILE A 216 -0.68 2.70 13.26
C ILE A 216 0.03 1.40 12.84
N SER A 217 -0.45 0.73 11.80
CA SER A 217 0.15 -0.52 11.31
C SER A 217 1.58 -0.34 10.78
N LEU A 218 1.91 0.85 10.29
CA LEU A 218 3.25 1.21 9.80
C LEU A 218 4.22 1.52 10.94
N ILE A 219 3.76 2.19 12.00
CA ILE A 219 4.62 2.54 13.14
C ILE A 219 4.95 1.30 13.97
N GLU A 220 4.01 0.36 14.13
CA GLU A 220 4.17 -0.76 15.08
C GLU A 220 5.39 -1.66 14.82
N PRO A 221 5.67 -2.15 13.59
CA PRO A 221 6.81 -3.03 13.34
C PRO A 221 8.15 -2.34 13.59
N VAL A 222 8.26 -1.06 13.22
CA VAL A 222 9.50 -0.30 13.39
C VAL A 222 9.69 0.08 14.86
N ALA A 223 8.62 0.44 15.56
CA ALA A 223 8.66 0.68 17.00
C ALA A 223 9.07 -0.59 17.76
N ALA A 224 8.53 -1.76 17.39
CA ALA A 224 8.93 -3.04 17.96
C ALA A 224 10.42 -3.33 17.71
N PHE A 225 10.90 -3.12 16.47
CA PHE A 225 12.32 -3.26 16.15
C PHE A 225 13.22 -2.34 17.00
N LEU A 226 12.82 -1.08 17.19
CA LEU A 226 13.60 -0.14 18.00
C LEU A 226 13.64 -0.53 19.49
N VAL A 227 12.51 -1.02 20.02
CA VAL A 227 12.42 -1.51 21.41
C VAL A 227 13.29 -2.75 21.59
N GLU A 228 13.22 -3.73 20.67
CA GLU A 228 13.98 -4.98 20.77
C GLU A 228 15.47 -4.83 20.51
N ARG A 229 15.86 -3.95 19.57
CA ARG A 229 17.26 -3.80 19.13
C ARG A 229 18.06 -2.81 19.97
N PHE A 230 17.42 -1.74 20.45
CA PHE A 230 18.07 -0.62 21.14
C PHE A 230 17.61 -0.44 22.59
N ASP A 231 16.86 -1.40 23.15
CA ASP A 231 16.33 -1.37 24.52
C ASP A 231 15.56 -0.07 24.87
N MET A 232 14.94 0.55 23.86
CA MET A 232 14.21 1.81 24.03
C MET A 232 12.85 1.57 24.70
N THR A 233 12.35 2.57 25.43
CA THR A 233 10.95 2.51 25.88
C THR A 233 9.99 2.74 24.72
N ARG A 234 8.81 2.11 24.74
CA ARG A 234 7.80 2.25 23.68
C ARG A 234 7.47 3.71 23.32
N PRO A 235 7.29 4.64 24.27
CA PRO A 235 7.02 6.04 23.94
C PRO A 235 8.18 6.72 23.21
N GLN A 236 9.44 6.41 23.58
CA GLN A 236 10.62 6.97 22.89
C GLN A 236 10.70 6.48 21.44
N ALA A 237 10.50 5.19 21.20
CA ALA A 237 10.48 4.62 19.85
C ALA A 237 9.38 5.25 18.98
N VAL A 238 8.17 5.43 19.53
CA VAL A 238 7.05 6.09 18.82
C VAL A 238 7.36 7.55 18.50
N ILE A 239 7.92 8.31 19.45
CA ILE A 239 8.27 9.73 19.23
C ILE A 239 9.32 9.87 18.12
N ILE A 240 10.36 9.06 18.14
CA ILE A 240 11.40 9.05 17.08
C ILE A 240 10.77 8.77 15.72
N MET A 241 9.89 7.75 15.65
CA MET A 241 9.18 7.40 14.42
C MET A 241 8.27 8.53 13.92
N VAL A 242 7.54 9.20 14.82
CA VAL A 242 6.66 10.33 14.49
C VAL A 242 7.48 11.50 13.97
N ILE A 243 8.59 11.85 14.63
CA ILE A 243 9.47 12.95 14.20
C ILE A 243 10.10 12.63 12.84
N ALA A 244 10.59 11.39 12.65
CA ALA A 244 11.16 10.96 11.38
C ALA A 244 10.11 10.99 10.25
N ALA A 245 8.90 10.49 10.50
CA ALA A 245 7.81 10.52 9.53
C ALA A 245 7.35 11.95 9.22
N TRP A 246 7.32 12.83 10.22
CA TRP A 246 7.01 14.24 10.05
C TRP A 246 8.04 14.93 9.16
N ALA A 247 9.34 14.76 9.46
CA ALA A 247 10.45 15.35 8.71
C ALA A 247 10.51 14.85 7.26
N MET A 248 10.37 13.54 7.03
CA MET A 248 10.28 12.99 5.67
C MET A 248 9.04 13.50 4.94
N GLY A 249 7.92 13.65 5.63
CA GLY A 249 6.72 14.23 5.04
C GLY A 249 6.86 15.71 4.68
N LEU A 250 7.62 16.50 5.44
CA LEU A 250 7.94 17.88 5.06
C LEU A 250 8.75 17.93 3.78
N LEU A 251 9.71 17.01 3.61
CA LEU A 251 10.47 16.86 2.37
C LEU A 251 9.55 16.62 1.16
N THR A 252 8.49 15.82 1.33
CA THR A 252 7.48 15.64 0.27
C THR A 252 6.63 16.90 0.05
N VAL A 253 6.26 17.64 1.09
CA VAL A 253 5.45 18.87 0.97
C VAL A 253 6.19 19.96 0.20
N VAL A 254 7.47 20.18 0.52
CA VAL A 254 8.27 21.21 -0.18
C VAL A 254 8.51 20.85 -1.64
N SER A 255 8.44 19.56 -1.99
CA SER A 255 8.62 19.06 -3.36
C SER A 255 7.59 19.58 -4.34
N PHE A 256 6.37 19.89 -3.90
CA PHE A 256 5.30 20.43 -4.74
C PHE A 256 5.30 21.97 -4.84
N ASN A 257 6.12 22.62 -4.02
CA ASN A 257 6.07 24.06 -3.79
C ASN A 257 7.43 24.70 -4.08
N VAL A 258 8.23 24.84 -3.01
CA VAL A 258 9.49 25.57 -2.97
C VAL A 258 10.58 24.83 -3.75
N TRP A 259 10.50 23.50 -3.83
CA TRP A 259 11.49 22.63 -4.48
C TRP A 259 11.00 22.00 -5.79
N ALA A 260 9.90 22.51 -6.35
CA ALA A 260 9.27 21.95 -7.55
C ALA A 260 10.14 22.02 -8.81
N GLU A 261 10.84 23.15 -9.08
CA GLU A 261 11.66 23.31 -10.29
C GLU A 261 13.02 23.99 -10.01
N GLY A 262 14.10 23.52 -10.64
CA GLY A 262 15.41 24.21 -10.70
C GLY A 262 16.28 24.19 -9.43
N THR A 263 15.93 23.40 -8.41
CA THR A 263 16.67 23.37 -7.13
C THR A 263 17.85 22.37 -7.11
N ILE A 264 18.72 22.50 -6.10
CA ILE A 264 19.89 21.65 -5.86
C ILE A 264 19.51 20.16 -5.89
N PHE A 265 18.35 19.79 -5.35
CA PHE A 265 17.89 18.41 -5.33
C PHE A 265 17.58 17.88 -6.74
N HIS A 266 16.89 18.69 -7.56
CA HIS A 266 16.68 18.39 -8.97
C HIS A 266 18.00 18.31 -9.76
N SER A 267 18.98 19.18 -9.48
CA SER A 267 20.29 19.08 -10.13
C SER A 267 21.13 17.88 -9.69
N LEU A 268 20.94 17.40 -8.45
CA LEU A 268 21.71 16.27 -7.90
C LEU A 268 21.09 14.91 -8.27
N PHE A 269 19.76 14.82 -8.28
CA PHE A 269 19.03 13.56 -8.47
C PHE A 269 18.22 13.48 -9.77
N GLY A 270 18.14 14.58 -10.54
CA GLY A 270 17.38 14.66 -11.79
C GLY A 270 15.87 14.54 -11.62
N ARG A 271 15.35 14.60 -10.39
CA ARG A 271 13.94 14.36 -10.02
C ARG A 271 13.54 15.17 -8.80
N SER A 272 12.24 15.32 -8.57
CA SER A 272 11.72 15.96 -7.35
C SER A 272 11.95 15.09 -6.11
N ALA A 273 11.89 15.69 -4.91
CA ALA A 273 12.08 14.94 -3.67
C ALA A 273 10.96 13.91 -3.43
N PHE A 274 9.73 14.24 -3.86
CA PHE A 274 8.61 13.31 -3.87
C PHE A 274 8.88 12.12 -4.79
N ASP A 275 9.27 12.37 -6.05
CA ASP A 275 9.55 11.31 -7.02
C ASP A 275 10.73 10.43 -6.59
N PHE A 276 11.72 11.02 -5.91
CA PHE A 276 12.85 10.27 -5.37
C PHE A 276 12.41 9.33 -4.24
N ILE A 277 11.59 9.80 -3.29
CA ILE A 277 11.03 8.96 -2.23
C ILE A 277 10.11 7.88 -2.81
N GLU A 278 9.32 8.21 -3.83
CA GLU A 278 8.49 7.26 -4.55
C GLU A 278 9.34 6.19 -5.26
N LEU A 279 10.42 6.60 -5.93
CA LEU A 279 11.38 5.68 -6.54
C LEU A 279 12.00 4.74 -5.49
N LEU A 280 12.43 5.26 -4.35
CA LEU A 280 12.96 4.42 -3.26
C LEU A 280 11.91 3.42 -2.78
N THR A 281 10.66 3.86 -2.64
CA THR A 281 9.55 2.98 -2.22
C THR A 281 9.32 1.89 -3.26
N ASN A 282 9.29 2.25 -4.55
CA ASN A 282 9.15 1.33 -5.68
C ASN A 282 10.31 0.33 -5.80
N ILE A 283 11.48 0.64 -5.23
CA ILE A 283 12.65 -0.26 -5.18
C ILE A 283 12.63 -1.14 -3.92
N PHE A 284 12.50 -0.54 -2.73
CA PHE A 284 12.60 -1.27 -1.47
C PHE A 284 11.45 -2.25 -1.24
N MET A 285 10.23 -1.93 -1.70
CA MET A 285 9.09 -2.82 -1.50
C MET A 285 9.22 -4.15 -2.27
N PRO A 286 9.47 -4.16 -3.60
CA PRO A 286 9.69 -5.42 -4.30
C PRO A 286 10.91 -6.18 -3.79
N VAL A 287 11.99 -5.49 -3.44
CA VAL A 287 13.19 -6.14 -2.87
C VAL A 287 12.86 -6.80 -1.53
N GLY A 288 12.13 -6.12 -0.65
CA GLY A 288 11.66 -6.67 0.62
C GLY A 288 10.80 -7.93 0.41
N GLY A 289 9.79 -7.85 -0.45
CA GLY A 289 8.93 -8.98 -0.80
C GLY A 289 9.71 -10.16 -1.41
N LEU A 290 10.69 -9.87 -2.28
CA LEU A 290 11.58 -10.87 -2.88
C LEU A 290 12.42 -11.59 -1.82
N LEU A 291 13.05 -10.84 -0.90
CA LEU A 291 13.86 -11.41 0.17
C LEU A 291 13.02 -12.27 1.12
N ILE A 292 11.81 -11.82 1.47
CA ILE A 292 10.86 -12.59 2.29
C ILE A 292 10.44 -13.87 1.57
N ALA A 293 10.11 -13.81 0.28
CA ALA A 293 9.71 -14.98 -0.50
C ALA A 293 10.86 -16.00 -0.62
N LEU A 294 12.09 -15.53 -0.87
CA LEU A 294 13.28 -16.38 -0.92
C LEU A 294 13.57 -17.02 0.45
N PHE A 295 13.49 -16.25 1.53
CA PHE A 295 13.66 -16.75 2.90
C PHE A 295 12.59 -17.80 3.26
N ALA A 296 11.31 -17.48 3.05
CA ALA A 296 10.21 -18.39 3.35
C ALA A 296 10.24 -19.67 2.50
N GLY A 297 10.65 -19.56 1.24
CA GLY A 297 10.76 -20.70 0.33
C GLY A 297 11.93 -21.61 0.64
N TRP A 298 13.11 -21.06 0.97
CA TRP A 298 14.36 -21.82 0.98
C TRP A 298 15.00 -22.01 2.35
N ALA A 299 14.90 -21.02 3.25
CA ALA A 299 15.54 -21.06 4.57
C ALA A 299 14.68 -21.79 5.62
N LEU A 300 13.35 -21.63 5.59
CA LEU A 300 12.46 -22.27 6.57
C LEU A 300 12.37 -23.79 6.37
N THR A 301 12.37 -24.53 7.49
CA THR A 301 12.25 -25.99 7.43
C THR A 301 10.81 -26.43 7.18
N GLN A 302 10.65 -27.55 6.48
CA GLN A 302 9.33 -28.08 6.13
C GLN A 302 8.47 -28.40 7.37
N SER A 303 9.10 -28.82 8.47
CA SER A 303 8.46 -29.13 9.74
C SER A 303 7.86 -27.88 10.41
N GLU A 304 8.60 -26.76 10.44
CA GLU A 304 8.14 -25.50 11.01
C GLU A 304 6.96 -24.93 10.22
N VAL A 305 7.09 -24.93 8.89
CA VAL A 305 6.08 -24.37 8.00
C VAL A 305 4.80 -25.20 8.02
N MET A 306 4.90 -26.53 8.05
CA MET A 306 3.71 -27.41 8.14
C MET A 306 2.98 -27.24 9.48
N LYS A 307 3.72 -27.04 10.57
CA LYS A 307 3.17 -26.82 11.91
C LYS A 307 2.38 -25.50 11.98
N GLU A 308 2.88 -24.44 11.35
CA GLU A 308 2.22 -23.13 11.36
C GLU A 308 1.07 -22.99 10.35
N LEU A 309 1.17 -23.62 9.18
CA LEU A 309 0.11 -23.57 8.15
C LEU A 309 -1.07 -24.50 8.45
N GLY A 310 -0.84 -25.62 9.15
CA GLY A 310 -1.87 -26.63 9.41
C GLY A 310 -2.53 -27.15 8.13
N ALA A 311 -1.78 -27.19 7.02
CA ALA A 311 -2.30 -27.48 5.69
C ALA A 311 -2.13 -28.95 5.29
N SER A 312 -2.91 -29.40 4.31
CA SER A 312 -2.72 -30.72 3.69
C SER A 312 -1.39 -30.79 2.92
N VAL A 313 -0.82 -31.99 2.81
CA VAL A 313 0.50 -32.21 2.17
C VAL A 313 0.52 -31.71 0.71
N SER A 314 -0.58 -31.88 -0.04
CA SER A 314 -0.69 -31.42 -1.42
C SER A 314 -0.72 -29.89 -1.52
N TRP A 315 -1.46 -29.22 -0.63
CA TRP A 315 -1.48 -27.75 -0.58
C TRP A 315 -0.11 -27.19 -0.21
N PHE A 316 0.58 -27.81 0.74
CA PHE A 316 1.93 -27.43 1.11
C PHE A 316 2.92 -27.54 -0.06
N LYS A 317 2.85 -28.61 -0.86
CA LYS A 317 3.68 -28.76 -2.07
C LYS A 317 3.43 -27.65 -3.09
N CYS A 318 2.16 -27.35 -3.37
CA CYS A 318 1.77 -26.26 -4.27
C CYS A 318 2.24 -24.90 -3.76
N TRP A 319 1.96 -24.57 -2.49
CA TRP A 319 2.42 -23.33 -1.85
C TRP A 319 3.95 -23.21 -1.89
N ARG A 320 4.67 -24.28 -1.58
CA ARG A 320 6.13 -24.27 -1.58
C ARG A 320 6.70 -24.07 -2.99
N PHE A 321 6.07 -24.62 -4.02
CA PHE A 321 6.45 -24.37 -5.41
C PHE A 321 6.23 -22.90 -5.79
N LEU A 322 5.06 -22.34 -5.44
CA LEU A 322 4.74 -20.93 -5.71
C LEU A 322 5.72 -19.99 -5.03
N VAL A 323 6.01 -20.19 -3.74
CA VAL A 323 6.90 -19.30 -2.96
C VAL A 323 8.37 -19.47 -3.33
N ARG A 324 8.81 -20.64 -3.81
CA ARG A 324 10.21 -20.85 -4.22
C ARG A 324 10.56 -20.30 -5.58
N PHE A 325 9.62 -20.35 -6.52
CA PHE A 325 9.89 -20.11 -7.94
C PHE A 325 8.98 -19.03 -8.51
N VAL A 326 7.66 -19.17 -8.38
CA VAL A 326 6.71 -18.27 -9.07
C VAL A 326 6.72 -16.87 -8.47
N ALA A 327 6.57 -16.73 -7.16
CA ALA A 327 6.55 -15.44 -6.49
C ALA A 327 7.89 -14.69 -6.58
N PRO A 328 9.05 -15.31 -6.30
CA PRO A 328 10.35 -14.65 -6.49
C PRO A 328 10.60 -14.25 -7.95
N ALA A 329 10.27 -15.11 -8.92
CA ALA A 329 10.46 -14.78 -10.34
C ALA A 329 9.56 -13.63 -10.79
N ALA A 330 8.28 -13.64 -10.37
CA ALA A 330 7.35 -12.56 -10.69
C ALA A 330 7.81 -11.22 -10.08
N VAL A 331 8.17 -11.20 -8.80
CA VAL A 331 8.64 -9.99 -8.11
C VAL A 331 9.97 -9.49 -8.71
N ALA A 332 10.92 -10.38 -8.98
CA ALA A 332 12.19 -10.00 -9.59
C ALA A 332 12.00 -9.47 -11.02
N PHE A 333 11.11 -10.07 -11.81
CA PHE A 333 10.78 -9.59 -13.15
C PHE A 333 10.22 -8.16 -13.12
N VAL A 334 9.28 -7.90 -12.21
CA VAL A 334 8.69 -6.57 -12.02
C VAL A 334 9.75 -5.57 -11.56
N PHE A 335 10.55 -5.94 -10.55
CA PHE A 335 11.61 -5.09 -10.00
C PHE A 335 12.63 -4.67 -11.07
N LEU A 336 13.18 -5.62 -11.83
CA LEU A 336 14.19 -5.34 -12.86
C LEU A 336 13.70 -4.37 -13.93
N ARG A 337 12.38 -4.29 -14.08
CA ARG A 337 11.69 -3.52 -15.08
C ARG A 337 11.17 -2.18 -14.55
N THR A 338 11.16 -1.98 -13.23
CA THR A 338 11.07 -0.64 -12.62
C THR A 338 12.36 0.17 -12.77
N ILE A 339 13.47 -0.47 -13.18
CA ILE A 339 14.75 0.19 -13.43
C ILE A 339 14.70 0.84 -14.83
N PRO A 340 14.85 2.19 -14.93
CA PRO A 340 14.68 2.92 -16.20
C PRO A 340 15.66 2.55 -17.32
N GLN A 341 16.71 1.80 -17.02
CA GLN A 341 17.79 1.43 -17.93
C GLN A 341 17.60 0.05 -18.57
N VAL A 342 16.51 -0.66 -18.23
CA VAL A 342 16.25 -2.03 -18.68
C VAL A 342 15.08 -2.04 -19.65
N ASP A 343 15.40 -1.90 -20.93
CA ASP A 343 14.41 -1.97 -22.01
C ASP A 343 14.16 -3.42 -22.48
N GLY A 344 12.89 -3.73 -22.70
CA GLY A 344 12.43 -5.01 -23.25
C GLY A 344 12.16 -6.12 -22.22
N TYR A 345 11.67 -7.27 -22.70
CA TYR A 345 11.24 -8.40 -21.85
C TYR A 345 12.38 -9.39 -21.52
N LEU A 346 13.40 -9.49 -22.38
CA LEU A 346 14.44 -10.51 -22.26
C LEU A 346 15.34 -10.32 -21.05
N ILE A 347 15.80 -9.08 -20.79
CA ILE A 347 16.72 -8.79 -19.69
C ILE A 347 16.04 -9.00 -18.32
N PRO A 348 14.81 -8.49 -18.06
CA PRO A 348 14.10 -8.77 -16.82
C PRO A 348 13.80 -10.26 -16.60
N THR A 349 13.40 -10.99 -17.64
CA THR A 349 13.11 -12.44 -17.52
C THR A 349 14.38 -13.25 -17.25
N LEU A 350 15.46 -12.98 -17.97
CA LEU A 350 16.75 -13.64 -17.75
C LEU A 350 17.32 -13.29 -16.37
N GLY A 351 17.24 -12.02 -15.95
CA GLY A 351 17.67 -11.58 -14.63
C GLY A 351 16.86 -12.22 -13.50
N ALA A 352 15.53 -12.31 -13.64
CA ALA A 352 14.67 -12.99 -12.67
C ALA A 352 15.03 -14.48 -12.53
N LEU A 353 15.21 -15.18 -13.66
CA LEU A 353 15.63 -16.59 -13.66
C LEU A 353 17.03 -16.77 -13.09
N LEU A 354 17.97 -15.85 -13.36
CA LEU A 354 19.31 -15.87 -12.80
C LEU A 354 19.31 -15.64 -11.29
N ILE A 355 18.54 -14.67 -10.77
CA ILE A 355 18.46 -14.40 -9.33
C ILE A 355 17.90 -15.62 -8.59
N VAL A 356 16.77 -16.18 -9.08
CA VAL A 356 16.15 -17.37 -8.47
C VAL A 356 17.05 -18.60 -8.62
N GLY A 357 17.67 -18.77 -9.78
CA GLY A 357 18.58 -19.88 -10.09
C GLY A 357 19.86 -19.85 -9.26
N ALA A 358 20.52 -18.69 -9.15
CA ALA A 358 21.72 -18.49 -8.35
C ALA A 358 21.44 -18.69 -6.85
N PHE A 359 20.30 -18.19 -6.35
CA PHE A 359 19.91 -18.40 -4.97
C PHE A 359 19.59 -19.88 -4.68
N ALA A 360 18.88 -20.55 -5.58
CA ALA A 360 18.61 -21.99 -5.48
C ALA A 360 19.89 -22.84 -5.52
N ALA A 361 20.87 -22.46 -6.36
CA ALA A 361 22.16 -23.13 -6.46
C ALA A 361 23.00 -22.93 -5.18
N SER A 362 23.07 -21.70 -4.67
CA SER A 362 23.77 -21.36 -3.43
C SER A 362 23.23 -22.14 -2.23
N GLN A 363 21.90 -22.22 -2.08
CA GLN A 363 21.26 -22.97 -0.99
C GLN A 363 21.47 -24.50 -1.10
N ARG A 364 21.52 -25.03 -2.33
CA ARG A 364 21.89 -26.45 -2.55
C ARG A 364 23.36 -26.71 -2.21
N TRP A 365 24.25 -25.79 -2.56
CA TRP A 365 25.66 -25.90 -2.24
C TRP A 365 25.93 -25.86 -0.73
N LEU A 366 25.32 -24.92 -0.01
CA LEU A 366 25.40 -24.82 1.46
C LEU A 366 24.94 -26.12 2.14
N LYS A 367 23.78 -26.66 1.74
CA LYS A 367 23.28 -27.94 2.29
C LYS A 367 24.20 -29.13 2.02
N ASN A 368 24.89 -29.14 0.88
CA ASN A 368 25.83 -30.20 0.55
C ASN A 368 27.14 -30.04 1.33
N HIS A 369 27.60 -28.80 1.55
CA HIS A 369 28.77 -28.50 2.39
C HIS A 369 28.54 -28.89 3.86
N ASP A 370 27.39 -28.53 4.44
CA ASP A 370 27.04 -28.89 5.82
C ASP A 370 26.96 -30.41 6.02
N LYS A 371 26.43 -31.13 5.03
CA LYS A 371 26.41 -32.61 5.05
C LYS A 371 27.81 -33.21 4.98
N GLN A 372 28.72 -32.64 4.20
CA GLN A 372 30.10 -33.12 4.12
C GLN A 372 30.85 -32.89 5.43
N LEU A 373 30.70 -31.73 6.07
CA LEU A 373 31.31 -31.43 7.37
C LEU A 373 30.82 -32.37 8.47
N ASN A 374 29.50 -32.62 8.55
CA ASN A 374 28.95 -33.56 9.53
C ASN A 374 29.40 -35.00 9.30
N ASN A 375 29.49 -35.45 8.04
CA ASN A 375 29.99 -36.79 7.72
C ASN A 375 31.49 -36.94 8.02
N SER A 376 32.30 -35.89 7.82
CA SER A 376 33.72 -35.92 8.19
C SER A 376 33.95 -35.89 9.70
N ALA A 377 33.09 -35.20 10.46
CA ALA A 377 33.14 -35.21 11.91
C ALA A 377 32.76 -36.59 12.48
N GLN A 378 31.71 -37.23 11.93
CA GLN A 378 31.31 -38.58 12.32
C GLN A 378 32.27 -39.70 11.88
N ALA A 379 33.17 -39.42 10.92
CA ALA A 379 34.20 -40.37 10.48
C ALA A 379 35.53 -40.20 11.24
N ALA A 380 35.66 -39.13 12.04
CA ALA A 380 36.84 -38.83 12.85
C ALA A 380 36.69 -39.24 14.32
N ASP A 381 35.46 -39.55 14.75
CA ASP A 381 35.11 -40.25 16.00
C ASP A 381 34.96 -41.76 15.74
#